data_AF-A0A8J8H6T3-F1
#
_entry.id   AF-A0A8J8H6T3-F1
#
_cell.length_a   1.000
_cell.length_b   1.000
_cell.length_c   1.000
_cell.angle_alpha   90.00
_cell.angle_beta   90.00
_cell.angle_gamma   90.00
#
_symmetry.space_group_name_H-M   'P 1'
#
loop_
_entity.id
_entity.type
_entity.pdbx_description
1 polymer ?
#
loop_
_entity_poly.entity_id
_entity_poly.type
_entity_poly.pdbx_seq_one_letter_code
_entity_poly.pdbx_strand_id
1 'polypeptide(L)'
;IASNSGVNGSVVELARVVKAAGHPLIAITSLAHSSGVDSRHPSGEKLLDLADVVLDNGAPYGDAALPLPGGGSVGAVSSITAALLAQQLVADVVARLLDAGITPPVYLSDNVPGGREHNAQTEARYAGRIRRTA
;
A
#
# COMPACT_ATOMS: atom_id res chain seq x y z
N ILE A 1 3.32 -1.36 -3.62
CA ILE A 1 2.32 -0.81 -4.56
C ILE A 1 0.94 -1.26 -4.11
N ALA A 2 -0.06 -0.37 -4.06
CA ALA A 2 -1.43 -0.75 -3.70
C ALA A 2 -2.35 -0.62 -4.92
N SER A 3 -3.08 -1.68 -5.25
CA SER A 3 -4.09 -1.68 -6.32
C SER A 3 -5.05 -2.83 -6.09
N ASN A 4 -6.35 -2.55 -5.98
CA ASN A 4 -7.33 -3.58 -5.65
C ASN A 4 -7.41 -4.68 -6.72
N SER A 5 -7.41 -4.31 -8.00
CA SER A 5 -7.43 -5.28 -9.11
C SER A 5 -6.04 -5.70 -9.55
N GLY A 6 -5.05 -4.82 -9.46
CA GLY A 6 -3.68 -5.12 -9.89
C GLY A 6 -3.50 -5.33 -11.39
N VAL A 7 -4.49 -5.02 -12.23
CA VAL A 7 -4.48 -5.35 -13.68
C VAL A 7 -4.23 -4.18 -14.62
N ASN A 8 -4.31 -2.93 -14.14
CA ASN A 8 -4.16 -1.77 -15.01
C ASN A 8 -2.71 -1.59 -15.47
N GLY A 9 -2.53 -1.20 -16.73
CA GLY A 9 -1.20 -1.07 -17.34
C GLY A 9 -0.22 -0.19 -16.56
N SER A 10 -0.67 0.94 -16.00
CA SER A 10 0.19 1.80 -15.18
C SER A 10 0.69 1.15 -13.89
N VAL A 11 -0.14 0.31 -13.27
CA VAL A 11 0.22 -0.42 -12.04
C VAL A 11 1.22 -1.52 -12.34
N VAL A 12 0.96 -2.28 -13.41
CA VAL A 12 1.84 -3.38 -13.84
C VAL A 12 3.18 -2.82 -14.32
N GLU A 13 3.18 -1.75 -15.11
CA GLU A 13 4.43 -1.13 -15.59
C GLU A 13 5.25 -0.55 -14.44
N LEU A 14 4.61 0.12 -13.46
CA LEU A 14 5.32 0.56 -12.26
C LEU A 14 5.96 -0.62 -11.51
N ALA A 15 5.23 -1.74 -11.36
CA ALA A 15 5.76 -2.93 -10.72
C ALA A 15 6.95 -3.51 -11.51
N ARG A 16 6.87 -3.57 -12.84
CA ARG A 16 7.97 -4.02 -13.70
C ARG A 16 9.21 -3.13 -13.56
N VAL A 17 9.04 -1.81 -13.53
CA VAL A 17 10.16 -0.87 -13.30
C VAL A 17 10.81 -1.12 -11.93
N VAL A 18 10.01 -1.31 -10.87
CA VAL A 18 10.53 -1.64 -9.53
C VAL A 18 11.34 -2.93 -9.55
N LYS A 19 10.84 -3.98 -10.21
CA LYS A 19 11.54 -5.27 -10.32
C LYS A 19 12.79 -5.19 -11.20
N ALA A 20 12.74 -4.47 -12.32
CA ALA A 20 13.88 -4.26 -13.20
C ALA A 20 15.02 -3.49 -12.50
N ALA A 21 14.69 -2.61 -11.55
CA ALA A 21 15.66 -1.93 -10.70
C ALA A 21 16.20 -2.81 -9.54
N GLY A 22 15.77 -4.08 -9.44
CA GLY A 22 16.23 -5.01 -8.40
C GLY A 22 15.64 -4.75 -7.02
N HIS A 23 14.56 -3.96 -6.92
CA HIS A 23 13.94 -3.66 -5.64
C HIS A 23 12.94 -4.75 -5.21
N PRO A 24 12.89 -5.09 -3.91
CA PRO A 24 11.78 -5.85 -3.35
C PRO A 24 10.46 -5.12 -3.53
N LEU A 25 9.40 -5.86 -3.84
CA LEU A 25 8.07 -5.36 -4.10
C LEU A 25 7.05 -6.01 -3.16
N ILE A 26 6.46 -5.20 -2.28
CA ILE A 26 5.27 -5.55 -1.52
C ILE A 26 4.04 -5.01 -2.26
N ALA A 27 3.06 -5.86 -2.52
CA ALA A 27 1.77 -5.48 -3.09
C ALA A 27 0.65 -5.55 -2.04
N ILE A 28 -0.23 -4.55 -2.03
CA ILE A 28 -1.52 -4.62 -1.33
C ILE A 28 -2.61 -4.72 -2.40
N THR A 29 -3.32 -5.84 -2.46
CA THR A 29 -4.30 -6.14 -3.51
C THR A 29 -5.43 -7.01 -2.96
N SER A 30 -6.52 -7.18 -3.72
CA SER A 30 -7.51 -8.21 -3.42
C SER A 30 -7.19 -9.46 -4.24
N LEU A 31 -6.87 -10.57 -3.58
CA LEU A 31 -6.66 -11.83 -4.30
C LEU A 31 -7.92 -12.29 -5.02
N ALA A 32 -9.09 -12.14 -4.38
CA ALA A 32 -10.37 -12.50 -4.96
C ALA A 32 -10.68 -11.69 -6.22
N HIS A 33 -10.47 -10.37 -6.18
CA HIS A 33 -10.73 -9.52 -7.33
C HIS A 33 -9.68 -9.71 -8.42
N SER A 34 -8.39 -9.70 -8.07
CA SER A 34 -7.29 -9.81 -9.04
C SER A 34 -7.29 -11.15 -9.79
N SER A 35 -7.66 -12.24 -9.12
CA SER A 35 -7.79 -13.56 -9.75
C SER A 35 -8.98 -13.64 -10.70
N GLY A 36 -10.04 -12.84 -10.46
CA GLY A 36 -11.28 -12.86 -11.24
C GLY A 36 -11.29 -11.97 -12.49
N VAL A 37 -10.21 -11.22 -12.76
CA VAL A 37 -10.13 -10.32 -13.94
C VAL A 37 -8.85 -10.57 -14.74
N ASP A 38 -8.91 -10.34 -16.05
CA ASP A 38 -7.72 -10.42 -16.91
C ASP A 38 -6.84 -9.18 -16.79
N SER A 39 -5.54 -9.36 -17.05
CA SER A 39 -4.60 -8.23 -17.15
C SER A 39 -5.00 -7.30 -18.30
N ARG A 40 -4.83 -5.99 -18.09
CA ARG A 40 -4.92 -4.97 -19.14
C ARG A 40 -3.56 -4.51 -19.63
N HIS A 41 -2.48 -5.07 -19.10
CA HIS A 41 -1.13 -4.77 -19.54
C HIS A 41 -0.74 -5.68 -20.72
N PRO A 42 -0.02 -5.19 -21.74
CA PRO A 42 0.37 -6.01 -22.90
C PRO A 42 1.20 -7.26 -22.57
N SER A 43 1.87 -7.31 -21.41
CA SER A 43 2.61 -8.51 -20.98
C SER A 43 1.71 -9.65 -20.49
N GLY A 44 0.43 -9.39 -20.21
CA GLY A 44 -0.48 -10.35 -19.58
C GLY A 44 -0.29 -10.52 -18.06
N GLU A 45 0.78 -9.96 -17.49
CA GLU A 45 1.06 -10.03 -16.05
C GLU A 45 0.13 -9.10 -15.26
N LYS A 46 -0.06 -9.44 -13.99
CA LYS A 46 -0.74 -8.65 -12.97
C LYS A 46 0.27 -8.22 -11.91
N LEU A 47 -0.13 -7.27 -11.06
CA LEU A 47 0.67 -6.86 -9.90
C LEU A 47 1.06 -8.04 -9.01
N LEU A 48 0.16 -9.01 -8.84
CA LEU A 48 0.39 -10.18 -7.98
C LEU A 48 1.52 -11.09 -8.50
N ASP A 49 1.72 -11.14 -9.81
CA ASP A 49 2.75 -11.98 -10.44
C ASP A 49 4.16 -11.42 -10.23
N LEU A 50 4.24 -10.11 -9.97
CA LEU A 50 5.50 -9.36 -9.85
C LEU A 50 5.91 -9.14 -8.39
N ALA A 51 4.98 -9.29 -7.45
CA ALA A 51 5.20 -9.00 -6.03
C ALA A 51 6.00 -10.12 -5.34
N ASP A 52 6.97 -9.75 -4.51
CA ASP A 52 7.68 -10.71 -3.66
C ASP A 52 6.85 -11.07 -2.41
N VAL A 53 6.05 -10.12 -1.93
CA VAL A 53 5.10 -10.30 -0.83
C VAL A 53 3.78 -9.69 -1.23
N VAL A 54 2.70 -10.46 -1.02
CA VAL A 54 1.33 -9.99 -1.23
C VAL A 54 0.63 -9.88 0.11
N LEU A 55 0.09 -8.70 0.38
CA LEU A 55 -0.84 -8.44 1.47
C LEU A 55 -2.25 -8.41 0.88
N ASP A 56 -3.00 -9.49 1.10
CA ASP A 56 -4.38 -9.59 0.66
C ASP A 56 -5.27 -8.69 1.53
N ASN A 57 -5.92 -7.71 0.90
CA ASN A 57 -6.81 -6.77 1.58
C ASN A 57 -8.19 -7.38 1.89
N GLY A 58 -8.46 -8.61 1.43
CA GLY A 58 -9.68 -9.36 1.70
C GLY A 58 -10.94 -8.80 1.07
N ALA A 59 -10.84 -7.78 0.20
CA ALA A 59 -12.00 -7.25 -0.51
C ALA A 59 -12.54 -8.31 -1.48
N PRO A 60 -13.87 -8.46 -1.61
CA PRO A 60 -14.45 -9.41 -2.56
C PRO A 60 -14.24 -8.94 -3.99
N TYR A 61 -14.55 -9.82 -4.96
CA TYR A 61 -14.60 -9.43 -6.37
C TYR A 61 -15.54 -8.22 -6.55
N GLY A 62 -15.03 -7.18 -7.21
CA GLY A 62 -15.75 -5.93 -7.46
C GLY A 62 -15.66 -4.92 -6.31
N ASP A 63 -15.04 -5.27 -5.18
CA ASP A 63 -14.91 -4.43 -3.99
C ASP A 63 -16.25 -3.83 -3.52
N ALA A 64 -17.23 -4.71 -3.36
CA ALA A 64 -18.53 -4.36 -2.82
C ALA A 64 -19.08 -5.56 -2.04
N ALA A 65 -19.25 -5.40 -0.74
CA ALA A 65 -19.59 -6.50 0.16
C ALA A 65 -21.10 -6.70 0.38
N LEU A 66 -21.93 -5.69 0.11
CA LEU A 66 -23.34 -5.67 0.46
C LEU A 66 -24.23 -5.66 -0.79
N PRO A 67 -24.87 -6.78 -1.14
CA PRO A 67 -25.75 -6.83 -2.30
C PRO A 67 -27.01 -6.00 -2.10
N LEU A 68 -27.51 -5.40 -3.19
CA LEU A 68 -28.75 -4.62 -3.19
C LEU A 68 -29.91 -5.40 -3.82
N PRO A 69 -31.16 -5.22 -3.34
CA PRO A 69 -32.34 -5.69 -4.07
C PRO A 69 -32.39 -5.08 -5.47
N GLY A 70 -32.61 -5.90 -6.50
CA GLY A 70 -32.64 -5.43 -7.90
C GLY A 70 -31.28 -5.40 -8.61
N GLY A 71 -30.19 -5.80 -7.93
CA GLY A 71 -28.86 -5.95 -8.52
C GLY A 71 -27.86 -4.89 -8.08
N GLY A 72 -26.58 -5.19 -8.28
CA GLY A 72 -25.47 -4.37 -7.80
C GLY A 72 -25.11 -4.65 -6.33
N SER A 73 -24.07 -3.98 -5.85
CA SER A 73 -23.57 -4.12 -4.47
C SER A 73 -22.89 -2.82 -4.02
N VAL A 74 -22.85 -2.59 -2.71
CA VAL A 74 -22.22 -1.43 -2.06
C VAL A 74 -21.31 -1.88 -0.91
N GLY A 75 -20.71 -0.94 -0.19
CA GLY A 75 -19.83 -1.26 0.93
C GLY A 75 -18.48 -1.76 0.43
N ALA A 76 -17.77 -0.89 -0.29
CA ALA A 76 -16.37 -1.12 -0.63
C ALA A 76 -15.52 -1.13 0.64
N VAL A 77 -14.64 -2.12 0.74
CA VAL A 77 -13.81 -2.36 1.94
C VAL A 77 -12.34 -2.18 1.66
N SER A 78 -11.91 -2.28 0.40
CA SER A 78 -10.48 -2.34 0.02
C SER A 78 -9.67 -1.15 0.53
N SER A 79 -10.21 0.07 0.52
CA SER A 79 -9.52 1.26 1.01
C SER A 79 -9.28 1.20 2.52
N ILE A 80 -10.28 0.75 3.29
CA ILE A 80 -10.21 0.67 4.74
C ILE A 80 -9.23 -0.43 5.15
N THR A 81 -9.36 -1.61 4.54
CA THR A 81 -8.50 -2.76 4.85
C THR A 81 -7.07 -2.55 4.36
N ALA A 82 -6.87 -1.93 3.19
CA ALA A 82 -5.53 -1.58 2.71
C ALA A 82 -4.85 -0.54 3.60
N ALA A 83 -5.58 0.48 4.07
CA ALA A 83 -5.05 1.46 5.02
C ALA A 83 -4.68 0.80 6.36
N LEU A 84 -5.52 -0.11 6.86
CA LEU A 84 -5.23 -0.90 8.06
C LEU A 84 -3.95 -1.73 7.89
N LEU A 85 -3.85 -2.50 6.80
CA LEU A 85 -2.66 -3.30 6.50
C LEU A 85 -1.39 -2.45 6.41
N ALA A 86 -1.48 -1.26 5.78
CA ALA A 86 -0.36 -0.34 5.71
C ALA A 86 0.08 0.15 7.11
N GLN A 87 -0.87 0.46 8.00
CA GLN A 87 -0.55 0.85 9.38
C GLN A 87 0.01 -0.31 10.21
N GLN A 88 -0.50 -1.53 10.04
CA GLN A 88 0.06 -2.72 10.68
C GLN A 88 1.50 -2.98 10.23
N LEU A 89 1.79 -2.86 8.93
CA LEU A 89 3.14 -2.96 8.41
C LEU A 89 4.08 -1.92 9.05
N VAL A 90 3.63 -0.66 9.17
CA VAL A 90 4.42 0.39 9.84
C VAL A 90 4.67 0.04 11.30
N ALA A 91 3.65 -0.41 12.04
CA ALA A 91 3.80 -0.79 13.44
C ALA A 91 4.79 -1.95 13.63
N ASP A 92 4.72 -2.98 12.79
CA ASP A 92 5.65 -4.11 12.82
C ASP A 92 7.09 -3.71 12.48
N VAL A 93 7.27 -2.82 11.50
CA VAL A 93 8.60 -2.27 11.16
C VAL A 93 9.16 -1.48 12.34
N VAL A 94 8.34 -0.63 12.97
CA VAL A 94 8.72 0.15 14.15
C VAL A 94 9.13 -0.76 15.31
N ALA A 95 8.35 -1.80 15.60
CA ALA A 95 8.68 -2.76 16.66
C ALA A 95 10.05 -3.43 16.41
N ARG A 96 10.28 -3.89 15.18
CA ARG A 96 11.55 -4.53 14.80
C ARG A 96 12.75 -3.57 14.86
N LEU A 97 12.56 -2.30 14.54
CA LEU A 97 13.61 -1.29 14.70
C LEU A 97 13.97 -1.09 16.17
N LEU A 98 12.96 -1.02 17.05
CA LEU A 98 13.15 -0.89 18.49
C LEU A 98 13.86 -2.12 19.08
N ASP A 99 13.46 -3.33 18.67
CA ASP A 99 14.12 -4.59 19.08
C ASP A 99 15.60 -4.63 18.64
N ALA A 100 15.93 -3.97 17.52
CA ALA A 100 17.30 -3.81 17.05
C ALA A 100 18.06 -2.64 17.71
N GLY A 101 17.47 -1.96 18.70
CA GLY A 101 18.07 -0.81 19.38
C GLY A 101 18.10 0.48 18.54
N ILE A 102 17.30 0.54 17.47
CA ILE A 102 17.23 1.69 16.56
C ILE A 102 16.01 2.54 16.91
N THR A 103 16.21 3.83 17.20
CA THR A 103 15.11 4.78 17.38
C THR A 103 14.43 5.08 16.04
N PRO A 104 13.15 4.72 15.86
CA PRO A 104 12.45 4.91 14.59
C PRO A 104 12.07 6.39 14.39
N PRO A 105 12.22 6.95 13.18
CA PRO A 105 11.92 8.34 12.87
C PRO A 105 10.42 8.54 12.60
N VAL A 106 9.60 8.46 13.66
CA VAL A 106 8.13 8.57 13.56
C VAL A 106 7.69 10.01 13.76
N TYR A 107 6.75 10.45 12.93
CA TYR A 107 6.07 11.73 13.08
C TYR A 107 5.22 11.76 14.35
N LEU A 108 5.26 12.87 15.06
CA LEU A 108 4.30 13.18 16.11
C LEU A 108 3.16 14.01 15.53
N SER A 109 2.00 13.98 16.17
CA SER A 109 0.92 14.89 15.78
C SER A 109 1.36 16.34 16.05
N ASP A 110 1.19 17.23 15.07
CA ASP A 110 1.42 18.67 15.27
C ASP A 110 0.56 19.27 16.39
N ASN A 111 -0.52 18.58 16.79
CA ASN A 111 -1.43 19.01 17.86
C ASN A 111 -0.96 18.61 19.27
N VAL A 112 0.16 17.89 19.40
CA VAL A 112 0.76 17.61 20.72
C VAL A 112 1.89 18.60 21.02
N PRO A 113 2.09 18.99 22.30
CA PRO A 113 3.21 19.86 22.68
C PRO A 113 4.56 19.28 22.20
N GLY A 114 5.33 20.09 21.48
CA GLY A 114 6.64 19.68 20.93
C GLY A 114 6.59 18.87 19.63
N GLY A 115 5.39 18.55 19.10
CA GLY A 115 5.22 17.72 17.90
C GLY A 115 5.83 18.36 16.67
N ARG A 116 5.58 19.66 16.45
CA ARG A 116 6.12 20.41 15.30
C ARG A 116 7.65 20.46 15.31
N GLU A 117 8.25 20.74 16.46
CA GLU A 117 9.70 20.84 16.62
C GLU A 117 10.38 19.48 16.38
N HIS A 118 9.81 18.40 16.93
CA HIS A 118 10.27 17.03 16.67
C HIS A 118 10.18 16.67 15.19
N ASN A 119 9.03 16.97 14.57
CA ASN A 119 8.79 16.70 13.18
C ASN A 119 9.82 17.41 12.30
N ALA A 120 10.05 18.72 12.51
CA ALA A 120 11.02 19.52 11.75
C ALA A 120 12.44 18.91 11.70
N GLN A 121 12.89 18.26 12.78
CA GLN A 121 14.18 17.56 12.80
C GLN A 121 14.17 16.33 11.88
N THR A 122 13.08 15.55 11.92
CA THR A 122 12.86 14.43 11.01
C THR A 122 12.80 14.91 9.57
N GLU A 123 12.13 16.03 9.31
CA GLU A 123 12.05 16.64 7.99
C GLU A 123 13.42 17.03 7.44
N ALA A 124 14.23 17.72 8.25
CA ALA A 124 15.58 18.10 7.87
C ALA A 124 16.46 16.87 7.56
N ARG A 125 16.33 15.80 8.36
CA ARG A 125 17.07 14.54 8.15
C ARG A 125 16.77 13.88 6.81
N TYR A 126 15.54 13.99 6.31
CA TYR A 126 15.10 13.34 5.07
C TYR A 126 14.91 14.32 3.89
N ALA A 127 15.40 15.55 4.03
CA ALA A 127 15.31 16.57 2.98
C ALA A 127 15.88 16.06 1.64
N GLY A 128 15.19 16.38 0.54
CA GLY A 128 15.57 15.97 -0.81
C GLY A 128 15.29 14.51 -1.17
N ARG A 129 14.92 13.66 -0.20
CA ARG A 129 14.54 12.25 -0.46
C ARG A 129 13.05 12.05 -0.67
N ILE A 130 12.23 12.88 -0.03
CA ILE A 130 10.77 12.81 -0.08
C ILE A 130 10.24 14.10 -0.71
N ARG A 131 9.53 13.99 -1.84
CA ARG A 131 8.87 15.13 -2.48
C ARG A 131 7.65 15.53 -1.65
N ARG A 132 7.62 16.77 -1.17
CA ARG A 132 6.51 17.31 -0.35
C ARG A 132 5.65 18.36 -1.04
N THR A 133 5.96 18.68 -2.28
CA THR A 133 5.13 19.57 -3.10
C THR A 133 4.16 18.72 -3.93
N ALA A 134 2.87 18.93 -3.71
CA ALA A 134 1.80 18.45 -4.59
C ALA A 134 1.82 19.26 -5.90
#